data_AF-A0A134AVM2-F1
#
_entry.id   AF-A0A134AVM2-F1
#
_cell.length_a   1.000
_cell.length_b   1.000
_cell.length_c   1.000
_cell.angle_alpha   90.00
_cell.angle_beta   90.00
_cell.angle_gamma   90.00
#
_symmetry.space_group_name_H-M   'P 1'
#
loop_
_entity.id
_entity.type
_entity.pdbx_description
1 polymer ?
#
loop_
_entity_poly.entity_id
_entity_poly.type
_entity_poly.pdbx_seq_one_letter_code
_entity_poly.pdbx_strand_id
1 'polypeptide(L)'
;MTDFKKICAFSDKWLKKFSNKEPKLYDLMDGSMVDDCLGLSFSLESGHEFIRKYGQASGKLANLKEIIEDINEINLLGSVIFLKWRYFNHWSYDQSEILKEDNINWFILALSHLYHLAAKNEFLFKGEIKSIILKSDAMVFGIGPEEGQVFGQDIYLDIKGKVSIKSYKYTRQVGTKNVERSDFKIGIRETLKIFYELKKYFECKYDPFELMIMDAGSWDAVIENTAGEKYSFNGPLIKNYHKDLDYLSTLIRTSLGRRDLFVFNGDAKTDRIKKIAIDYSRTTEDPINYLLYYLEPLKIVYEYKESLVIDREEDTIEHIKIIGEGRKISQKFEVEGLIDNIFEDFEEEDLFKEVEGNPGDAVDIPCDIRKYKITIDYEKKPQLVIEGDFDKRGLPKDFSNFAARLQDSINLCNFEEILNPKFYKKVRRLKDQYIYCSLAFGSSKKTYYYRTEDDNIEEGDLVIVPVGSDNHEAEALVVKVEYFNKEDVPFPLNKTKFILEKYDD
;
A
#
# COMPACT_ATOMS: atom_id res chain seq x y z
N MET A 1 8.61 -28.15 -30.94
CA MET A 1 9.01 -27.00 -30.13
C MET A 1 8.75 -25.77 -30.98
N THR A 2 7.99 -24.79 -30.50
CA THR A 2 7.61 -23.59 -31.26
C THR A 2 8.86 -22.80 -31.65
N ASP A 3 9.04 -22.52 -32.94
CA ASP A 3 10.22 -21.82 -33.45
C ASP A 3 9.94 -20.30 -33.51
N PHE A 4 10.15 -19.62 -32.38
CA PHE A 4 9.82 -18.19 -32.23
C PHE A 4 10.49 -17.29 -33.25
N LYS A 5 11.73 -17.62 -33.67
CA LYS A 5 12.43 -16.89 -34.74
C LYS A 5 11.68 -16.95 -36.05
N LYS A 6 11.17 -18.12 -36.43
CA LYS A 6 10.35 -18.25 -37.64
C LYS A 6 9.02 -17.52 -37.49
N ILE A 7 8.43 -17.47 -36.30
CA ILE A 7 7.19 -16.70 -36.06
C ILE A 7 7.44 -15.20 -36.15
N CYS A 8 8.54 -14.68 -35.59
CA CYS A 8 8.94 -13.29 -35.76
C CYS A 8 9.16 -12.97 -37.25
N ALA A 9 9.92 -13.80 -37.97
CA ALA A 9 10.18 -13.62 -39.39
C ALA A 9 8.90 -13.67 -40.25
N PHE A 10 7.98 -14.58 -39.93
CA PHE A 10 6.65 -14.64 -40.53
C PHE A 10 5.86 -13.36 -40.26
N SER A 11 5.77 -12.96 -39.00
CA SER A 11 4.99 -11.78 -38.62
C SER A 11 5.54 -10.51 -39.28
N ASP A 12 6.86 -10.32 -39.30
CA ASP A 12 7.53 -9.22 -40.01
C ASP A 12 7.29 -9.24 -41.52
N LYS A 13 7.40 -10.42 -42.16
CA LYS A 13 7.18 -10.59 -43.60
C LYS A 13 5.78 -10.10 -43.97
N TRP A 14 4.76 -10.52 -43.22
CA TRP A 14 3.37 -10.19 -43.51
C TRP A 14 2.98 -8.78 -43.04
N LEU A 15 3.53 -8.29 -41.92
CA LEU A 15 3.39 -6.90 -41.49
C LEU A 15 3.89 -5.94 -42.57
N LYS A 16 5.06 -6.18 -43.17
CA LYS A 16 5.59 -5.34 -44.24
C LYS A 16 4.66 -5.26 -45.46
N LYS A 17 3.92 -6.34 -45.76
CA LYS A 17 2.95 -6.37 -46.86
C LYS A 17 1.67 -5.60 -46.51
N PHE A 18 1.09 -5.85 -45.34
CA PHE A 18 -0.14 -5.19 -44.89
C PHE A 18 0.05 -3.71 -44.56
N SER A 19 1.20 -3.33 -44.00
CA SER A 19 1.55 -1.95 -43.63
C SER A 19 2.16 -1.14 -44.79
N ASN A 20 2.17 -1.66 -46.02
CA ASN A 20 2.62 -0.90 -47.18
C ASN A 20 1.68 0.31 -47.39
N LYS A 21 2.24 1.47 -47.78
CA LYS A 21 1.49 2.70 -48.04
C LYS A 21 0.37 2.50 -49.09
N GLU A 22 0.60 1.62 -50.06
CA GLU A 22 -0.38 1.21 -51.06
C GLU A 22 -0.36 -0.32 -51.19
N PRO A 23 -1.09 -1.06 -50.33
CA PRO A 23 -1.08 -2.51 -50.34
C PRO A 23 -1.80 -3.03 -51.59
N LYS A 24 -1.15 -3.95 -52.31
CA LYS A 24 -1.68 -4.53 -53.55
C LYS A 24 -2.30 -5.90 -53.28
N LEU A 25 -3.45 -6.16 -53.91
CA LEU A 25 -4.17 -7.43 -53.74
C LEU A 25 -3.29 -8.66 -54.03
N TYR A 26 -2.49 -8.62 -55.09
CA TYR A 26 -1.57 -9.71 -55.45
C TYR A 26 -0.56 -10.03 -54.33
N ASP A 27 -0.01 -9.02 -53.66
CA ASP A 27 0.98 -9.21 -52.60
C ASP A 27 0.34 -9.80 -51.33
N LEU A 28 -0.91 -9.38 -51.04
CA LEU A 28 -1.69 -9.89 -49.91
C LEU A 28 -2.26 -11.29 -50.17
N MET A 29 -2.53 -11.66 -51.43
CA MET A 29 -3.03 -12.98 -51.84
C MET A 29 -1.92 -13.99 -52.18
N ASP A 30 -0.67 -13.67 -51.85
CA ASP A 30 0.47 -14.54 -52.06
C ASP A 30 0.28 -15.91 -51.39
N GLY A 31 0.26 -16.96 -52.21
CA GLY A 31 0.03 -18.35 -51.78
C GLY A 31 1.07 -18.88 -50.80
N SER A 32 2.26 -18.25 -50.69
CA SER A 32 3.27 -18.62 -49.70
C SER A 32 2.78 -18.51 -48.25
N MET A 33 1.68 -17.79 -47.98
CA MET A 33 1.03 -17.75 -46.66
C MET A 33 0.70 -19.16 -46.16
N VAL A 34 0.26 -20.05 -47.06
CA VAL A 34 -0.12 -21.41 -46.70
C VAL A 34 1.10 -22.18 -46.19
N ASP A 35 2.19 -22.18 -46.96
CA ASP A 35 3.42 -22.88 -46.59
C ASP A 35 4.05 -22.28 -45.34
N ASP A 36 4.04 -20.94 -45.22
CA ASP A 36 4.52 -20.23 -44.04
C ASP A 36 3.74 -20.64 -42.77
N CYS A 37 2.40 -20.64 -42.83
CA CYS A 37 1.55 -21.00 -41.68
C CYS A 37 1.66 -22.49 -41.32
N LEU A 38 1.66 -23.39 -42.30
CA LEU A 38 1.83 -24.83 -42.07
C LEU A 38 3.21 -25.15 -41.50
N GLY A 39 4.27 -24.49 -41.99
CA GLY A 39 5.63 -24.60 -41.46
C GLY A 39 5.78 -24.15 -40.01
N LEU A 40 4.84 -23.33 -39.52
CA LEU A 40 4.73 -22.87 -38.12
C LEU A 40 3.72 -23.67 -37.29
N SER A 41 3.12 -24.71 -37.87
CA SER A 41 2.05 -25.51 -37.25
C SER A 41 0.76 -24.74 -36.96
N PHE A 42 0.53 -23.60 -37.61
CA PHE A 42 -0.75 -22.90 -37.57
C PHE A 42 -1.78 -23.65 -38.42
N SER A 43 -2.96 -23.91 -37.87
CA SER A 43 -3.96 -24.79 -38.49
C SER A 43 -5.35 -24.15 -38.52
N LEU A 44 -6.16 -24.53 -39.51
CA LEU A 44 -7.54 -24.02 -39.60
C LEU A 44 -8.39 -24.46 -38.40
N GLU A 45 -8.16 -25.65 -37.84
CA GLU A 45 -8.88 -26.13 -36.66
C GLU A 45 -8.56 -25.28 -35.43
N SER A 46 -7.28 -24.97 -35.18
CA SER A 46 -6.88 -24.06 -34.09
C SER A 46 -7.40 -22.63 -34.31
N GLY A 47 -7.59 -22.20 -35.57
CA GLY A 47 -8.25 -20.94 -35.88
C GLY A 47 -9.73 -20.94 -35.50
N HIS A 48 -10.42 -22.06 -35.70
CA HIS A 48 -11.80 -22.22 -35.22
C HIS A 48 -11.88 -22.32 -33.69
N GLU A 49 -10.89 -22.94 -33.04
CA GLU A 49 -10.76 -22.94 -31.58
C GLU A 49 -10.63 -21.53 -31.02
N PHE A 50 -9.81 -20.67 -31.63
CA PHE A 50 -9.73 -19.24 -31.28
C PHE A 50 -11.11 -18.59 -31.32
N ILE A 51 -11.88 -18.82 -32.39
CA ILE A 51 -13.23 -18.26 -32.55
C ILE A 51 -14.20 -18.79 -31.47
N ARG A 52 -14.08 -20.07 -31.08
CA ARG A 52 -14.89 -20.65 -29.99
C ARG A 52 -14.54 -20.00 -28.64
N LYS A 53 -13.27 -19.66 -28.42
CA LYS A 53 -12.78 -19.08 -27.17
C LYS A 53 -13.10 -17.58 -27.03
N TYR A 54 -12.81 -16.80 -28.07
CA TYR A 54 -12.93 -15.32 -28.04
C TYR A 54 -14.19 -14.79 -28.74
N GLY A 55 -15.02 -15.69 -29.28
CA GLY A 55 -16.26 -15.35 -29.98
C GLY A 55 -16.05 -14.92 -31.43
N GLN A 56 -17.08 -15.09 -32.27
CA GLN A 56 -17.02 -14.71 -33.69
C GLN A 56 -16.81 -13.22 -33.93
N ALA A 57 -17.23 -12.35 -33.00
CA ALA A 57 -17.07 -10.91 -33.12
C ALA A 57 -15.60 -10.48 -33.19
N SER A 58 -14.67 -11.27 -32.62
CA SER A 58 -13.21 -11.05 -32.71
C SER A 58 -12.68 -10.96 -34.14
N GLY A 59 -13.44 -11.44 -35.14
CA GLY A 59 -13.14 -11.25 -36.55
C GLY A 59 -13.27 -9.80 -37.04
N LYS A 60 -13.84 -8.88 -36.25
CA LYS A 60 -13.92 -7.44 -36.55
C LYS A 60 -12.83 -6.65 -35.82
N LEU A 61 -12.32 -5.58 -36.43
CA LEU A 61 -11.25 -4.75 -35.85
C LEU A 61 -11.62 -4.17 -34.48
N ALA A 62 -12.82 -3.60 -34.35
CA ALA A 62 -13.27 -2.98 -33.11
C ALA A 62 -13.21 -3.96 -31.93
N ASN A 63 -13.74 -5.17 -32.12
CA ASN A 63 -13.75 -6.21 -31.10
C ASN A 63 -12.36 -6.80 -30.86
N LEU A 64 -11.51 -6.95 -31.89
CA LEU A 64 -10.14 -7.41 -31.68
C LEU A 64 -9.36 -6.44 -30.79
N LYS A 65 -9.51 -5.13 -30.99
CA LYS A 65 -8.84 -4.10 -30.16
C LYS A 65 -9.18 -4.22 -28.67
N GLU A 66 -10.41 -4.62 -28.34
CA GLU A 66 -10.86 -4.77 -26.95
C GLU A 66 -10.22 -5.97 -26.25
N ILE A 67 -9.83 -7.01 -26.99
CA ILE A 67 -9.38 -8.28 -26.42
C ILE A 67 -7.91 -8.60 -26.70
N ILE A 68 -7.25 -7.88 -27.62
CA ILE A 68 -5.94 -8.29 -28.16
C ILE A 68 -4.89 -8.49 -27.07
N GLU A 69 -4.87 -7.64 -26.05
CA GLU A 69 -3.92 -7.69 -24.92
C GLU A 69 -4.10 -8.95 -24.05
N ASP A 70 -5.31 -9.53 -24.01
CA ASP A 70 -5.61 -10.74 -23.25
C ASP A 70 -5.22 -12.04 -24.00
N ILE A 71 -4.89 -11.93 -25.28
CA ILE A 71 -4.57 -13.08 -26.14
C ILE A 71 -3.09 -13.40 -25.99
N ASN A 72 -2.76 -14.51 -25.34
CA ASN A 72 -1.37 -14.91 -25.08
C ASN A 72 -0.96 -16.17 -25.86
N GLU A 73 -1.93 -16.86 -26.48
CA GLU A 73 -1.73 -18.11 -27.18
C GLU A 73 -1.26 -17.89 -28.62
N ILE A 74 0.06 -17.88 -28.81
CA ILE A 74 0.73 -17.74 -30.11
C ILE A 74 0.14 -18.66 -31.17
N ASN A 75 -0.14 -19.93 -30.84
CA ASN A 75 -0.71 -20.87 -31.80
C ASN A 75 -2.13 -20.50 -32.22
N LEU A 76 -2.99 -20.09 -31.28
CA LEU A 76 -4.38 -19.70 -31.59
C LEU A 76 -4.41 -18.41 -32.41
N LEU A 77 -3.58 -17.42 -32.02
CA LEU A 77 -3.49 -16.14 -32.72
C LEU A 77 -2.94 -16.30 -34.16
N GLY A 78 -1.83 -17.04 -34.33
CA GLY A 78 -1.29 -17.34 -35.65
C GLY A 78 -2.28 -18.14 -36.51
N SER A 79 -3.02 -19.06 -35.91
CA SER A 79 -4.03 -19.87 -36.60
C SER A 79 -5.27 -19.08 -37.01
N VAL A 80 -5.73 -18.10 -36.21
CA VAL A 80 -6.85 -17.24 -36.63
C VAL A 80 -6.44 -16.25 -37.71
N ILE A 81 -5.19 -15.77 -37.71
CA ILE A 81 -4.62 -15.00 -38.83
C ILE A 81 -4.67 -15.85 -40.10
N PHE A 82 -4.22 -17.10 -40.03
CA PHE A 82 -4.26 -18.01 -41.18
C PHE A 82 -5.70 -18.28 -41.65
N LEU A 83 -6.61 -18.58 -40.72
CA LEU A 83 -8.03 -18.83 -41.03
C LEU A 83 -8.68 -17.62 -41.70
N LYS A 84 -8.45 -16.41 -41.18
CA LYS A 84 -9.04 -15.19 -41.75
C LYS A 84 -8.45 -14.86 -43.13
N TRP A 85 -7.15 -15.08 -43.31
CA TRP A 85 -6.54 -14.95 -44.63
C TRP A 85 -7.14 -15.97 -45.62
N ARG A 86 -7.32 -17.22 -45.19
CA ARG A 86 -7.94 -18.29 -45.98
C ARG A 86 -9.36 -17.95 -46.40
N TYR A 87 -10.13 -17.30 -45.53
CA TYR A 87 -11.46 -16.79 -45.84
C TYR A 87 -11.43 -15.85 -47.05
N PHE A 88 -10.56 -14.83 -47.05
CA PHE A 88 -10.46 -13.92 -48.20
C PHE A 88 -9.89 -14.57 -49.45
N ASN A 89 -9.00 -15.56 -49.30
CA ASN A 89 -8.40 -16.23 -50.44
C ASN A 89 -9.36 -17.21 -51.13
N HIS A 90 -10.22 -17.91 -50.38
CA HIS A 90 -11.02 -19.03 -50.89
C HIS A 90 -12.53 -18.94 -50.70
N TRP A 91 -13.03 -18.14 -49.74
CA TRP A 91 -14.43 -18.17 -49.34
C TRP A 91 -15.14 -16.82 -49.50
N SER A 92 -14.43 -15.71 -49.60
CA SER A 92 -15.05 -14.42 -49.89
C SER A 92 -15.51 -14.38 -51.35
N TYR A 93 -16.68 -13.78 -51.58
CA TYR A 93 -17.21 -13.54 -52.93
C TYR A 93 -16.34 -12.55 -53.72
N ASP A 94 -15.74 -11.59 -53.01
CA ASP A 94 -14.79 -10.62 -53.54
C ASP A 94 -13.52 -10.64 -52.68
N GLN A 95 -12.39 -10.98 -53.31
CA GLN A 95 -11.09 -11.03 -52.63
C GLN A 95 -10.57 -9.63 -52.31
N SER A 96 -11.02 -8.59 -53.05
CA SER A 96 -10.61 -7.21 -52.84
C SER A 96 -11.07 -6.66 -51.49
N GLU A 97 -12.04 -7.30 -50.83
CA GLU A 97 -12.47 -6.93 -49.48
C GLU A 97 -11.35 -6.98 -48.44
N ILE A 98 -10.29 -7.76 -48.66
CA ILE A 98 -9.13 -7.76 -47.77
C ILE A 98 -8.43 -6.40 -47.72
N LEU A 99 -8.57 -5.58 -48.78
CA LEU A 99 -8.00 -4.23 -48.88
C LEU A 99 -8.82 -3.17 -48.14
N LYS A 100 -9.99 -3.52 -47.60
CA LYS A 100 -10.75 -2.60 -46.75
C LYS A 100 -9.92 -2.24 -45.52
N GLU A 101 -9.93 -0.97 -45.14
CA GLU A 101 -9.13 -0.41 -44.05
C GLU A 101 -9.24 -1.21 -42.75
N ASP A 102 -10.47 -1.58 -42.34
CA ASP A 102 -10.70 -2.40 -41.14
C ASP A 102 -10.04 -3.78 -41.21
N ASN A 103 -10.01 -4.41 -42.39
CA ASN A 103 -9.41 -5.73 -42.56
C ASN A 103 -7.89 -5.64 -42.55
N ILE A 104 -7.30 -4.65 -43.24
CA ILE A 104 -5.85 -4.38 -43.20
C ILE A 104 -5.43 -4.13 -41.76
N ASN A 105 -6.10 -3.21 -41.06
CA ASN A 105 -5.77 -2.86 -39.68
C ASN A 105 -5.97 -4.03 -38.71
N TRP A 106 -6.92 -4.94 -38.98
CA TRP A 106 -7.07 -6.17 -38.20
C TRP A 106 -5.85 -7.08 -38.35
N PHE A 107 -5.35 -7.27 -39.59
CA PHE A 107 -4.14 -8.08 -39.82
C PHE A 107 -2.91 -7.43 -39.22
N ILE A 108 -2.74 -6.11 -39.36
CA ILE A 108 -1.64 -5.38 -38.74
C ILE A 108 -1.66 -5.59 -37.23
N LEU A 109 -2.82 -5.41 -36.58
CA LEU A 109 -2.94 -5.57 -35.13
C LEU A 109 -2.61 -7.00 -34.69
N ALA A 110 -3.22 -8.00 -35.31
CA ALA A 110 -3.00 -9.41 -34.96
C ALA A 110 -1.55 -9.85 -35.21
N LEU A 111 -0.95 -9.48 -36.35
CA LEU A 111 0.44 -9.81 -36.68
C LEU A 111 1.43 -9.07 -35.79
N SER A 112 1.15 -7.81 -35.42
CA SER A 112 1.99 -7.04 -34.49
C SER A 112 1.99 -7.69 -33.11
N HIS A 113 0.82 -8.13 -32.64
CA HIS A 113 0.71 -8.83 -31.38
C HIS A 113 1.36 -10.22 -31.43
N LEU A 114 1.21 -10.95 -32.54
CA LEU A 114 1.90 -12.23 -32.74
C LEU A 114 3.42 -12.06 -32.73
N TYR A 115 3.93 -11.02 -33.40
CA TYR A 115 5.34 -10.65 -33.34
C TYR A 115 5.77 -10.35 -31.91
N HIS A 116 5.01 -9.52 -31.20
CA HIS A 116 5.29 -9.14 -29.81
C HIS A 116 5.39 -10.38 -28.89
N LEU A 117 4.40 -11.27 -28.96
CA LEU A 117 4.40 -12.52 -28.18
C LEU A 117 5.58 -13.43 -28.54
N ALA A 118 5.93 -13.54 -29.81
CA ALA A 118 7.05 -14.37 -30.26
C ALA A 118 8.41 -13.78 -29.87
N ALA A 119 8.56 -12.46 -30.02
CA ALA A 119 9.76 -11.71 -29.68
C ALA A 119 10.01 -11.74 -28.18
N LYS A 120 8.96 -11.62 -27.34
CA LYS A 120 9.04 -11.74 -25.87
C LYS A 120 9.82 -12.99 -25.45
N ASN A 121 9.62 -14.13 -26.08
CA ASN A 121 10.32 -15.38 -25.74
C ASN A 121 11.79 -15.45 -26.21
N GLU A 122 12.24 -14.55 -27.07
CA GLU A 122 13.68 -14.39 -27.31
C GLU A 122 14.38 -13.74 -26.11
N PHE A 123 13.65 -12.90 -25.36
CA PHE A 123 14.17 -12.18 -24.19
C PHE A 123 14.04 -12.96 -22.88
N LEU A 124 13.25 -14.04 -22.84
CA LEU A 124 13.09 -14.85 -21.63
C LEU A 124 14.37 -15.64 -21.28
N PHE A 125 14.62 -15.76 -19.98
CA PHE A 125 15.73 -16.53 -19.45
C PHE A 125 15.60 -18.02 -19.77
N LYS A 126 16.72 -18.69 -20.02
CA LYS A 126 16.77 -20.14 -20.29
C LYS A 126 17.88 -20.83 -19.50
N GLY A 127 17.57 -22.01 -18.99
CA GLY A 127 18.51 -22.86 -18.25
C GLY A 127 18.46 -22.63 -16.73
N GLU A 128 19.56 -22.94 -16.05
CA GLU A 128 19.71 -22.74 -14.61
C GLU A 128 20.59 -21.53 -14.31
N ILE A 129 20.24 -20.74 -13.30
CA ILE A 129 21.01 -19.55 -12.93
C ILE A 129 22.35 -19.96 -12.31
N LYS A 130 23.45 -19.43 -12.87
CA LYS A 130 24.80 -19.51 -12.31
C LYS A 130 25.15 -18.28 -11.48
N SER A 131 24.77 -17.09 -11.96
CA SER A 131 24.93 -15.84 -11.22
C SER A 131 24.03 -14.74 -11.77
N ILE A 132 23.79 -13.72 -10.95
CA ILE A 132 23.10 -12.49 -11.31
C ILE A 132 23.92 -11.26 -10.91
N ILE A 133 23.89 -10.23 -11.74
CA ILE A 133 24.26 -8.86 -11.39
C ILE A 133 23.00 -8.01 -11.53
N LEU A 134 22.50 -7.47 -10.43
CA LEU A 134 21.37 -6.55 -10.40
C LEU A 134 21.87 -5.15 -10.08
N LYS A 135 21.66 -4.21 -10.99
CA LYS A 135 21.92 -2.80 -10.78
C LYS A 135 20.60 -2.09 -10.52
N SER A 136 20.59 -1.18 -9.56
CA SER A 136 19.44 -0.33 -9.30
C SER A 136 19.92 1.12 -9.28
N ASP A 137 19.23 2.00 -10.00
CA ASP A 137 19.47 3.43 -10.05
C ASP A 137 18.20 4.17 -9.64
N ALA A 138 18.25 4.85 -8.51
CA ALA A 138 17.17 5.62 -7.92
C ALA A 138 17.20 7.10 -8.35
N MET A 139 18.09 7.50 -9.27
CA MET A 139 18.04 8.85 -9.83
C MET A 139 16.75 9.06 -10.61
N VAL A 140 16.06 10.15 -10.29
CA VAL A 140 14.83 10.60 -10.94
C VAL A 140 14.99 12.03 -11.45
N PHE A 141 14.19 12.41 -12.43
CA PHE A 141 14.17 13.79 -12.92
C PHE A 141 13.56 14.72 -11.85
N GLY A 142 14.27 15.79 -11.47
CA GLY A 142 13.78 16.76 -10.47
C GLY A 142 14.79 17.05 -9.35
N ILE A 143 14.38 16.82 -8.10
CA ILE A 143 15.20 17.08 -6.92
C ILE A 143 16.37 16.10 -6.88
N GLY A 144 17.60 16.61 -7.00
CA GLY A 144 18.80 15.79 -6.92
C GLY A 144 18.98 15.19 -5.52
N PRO A 145 19.64 14.02 -5.42
CA PRO A 145 19.91 13.38 -4.14
C PRO A 145 20.75 14.26 -3.19
N GLU A 146 20.58 14.03 -1.90
CA GLU A 146 21.33 14.73 -0.85
C GLU A 146 22.79 14.24 -0.77
N GLU A 147 23.68 15.07 -0.21
CA GLU A 147 25.09 14.69 -0.01
C GLU A 147 25.18 13.43 0.86
N GLY A 148 25.85 12.40 0.37
CA GLY A 148 25.99 11.12 1.06
C GLY A 148 24.81 10.15 0.89
N GLN A 149 23.70 10.57 0.26
CA GLN A 149 22.58 9.68 -0.03
C GLN A 149 22.99 8.61 -1.05
N VAL A 150 22.63 7.36 -0.80
CA VAL A 150 22.81 6.27 -1.77
C VAL A 150 21.79 6.49 -2.89
N PHE A 151 22.26 6.60 -4.14
CA PHE A 151 21.39 6.73 -5.31
C PHE A 151 21.46 5.51 -6.23
N GLY A 152 22.52 4.72 -6.15
CA GLY A 152 22.68 3.54 -6.98
C GLY A 152 23.28 2.37 -6.21
N GLN A 153 23.07 1.16 -6.72
CA GLN A 153 23.70 -0.05 -6.20
C GLN A 153 23.94 -1.10 -7.27
N ASP A 154 24.97 -1.94 -7.06
CA ASP A 154 25.19 -3.19 -7.79
C ASP A 154 25.14 -4.35 -6.79
N ILE A 155 24.29 -5.34 -7.01
CA ILE A 155 24.25 -6.60 -6.25
C ILE A 155 24.70 -7.74 -7.17
N TYR A 156 25.78 -8.41 -6.78
CA TYR A 156 26.20 -9.67 -7.38
C TYR A 156 25.85 -10.84 -6.45
N LEU A 157 25.28 -11.91 -7.00
CA LEU A 157 25.05 -13.18 -6.30
C LEU A 157 25.40 -14.34 -7.24
N ASP A 158 26.16 -15.33 -6.76
CA ASP A 158 26.47 -16.55 -7.50
C ASP A 158 25.84 -17.81 -6.87
N ILE A 159 25.85 -18.91 -7.62
CA ILE A 159 25.31 -20.21 -7.21
C ILE A 159 25.99 -20.80 -5.96
N LYS A 160 27.18 -20.29 -5.58
CA LYS A 160 27.88 -20.71 -4.37
C LYS A 160 27.49 -19.84 -3.16
N GLY A 161 26.56 -18.91 -3.33
CA GLY A 161 26.08 -17.98 -2.31
C GLY A 161 27.01 -16.80 -2.05
N LYS A 162 28.00 -16.55 -2.93
CA LYS A 162 28.87 -15.38 -2.79
C LYS A 162 28.10 -14.12 -3.17
N VAL A 163 28.10 -13.15 -2.27
CA VAL A 163 27.43 -11.87 -2.44
C VAL A 163 28.46 -10.74 -2.48
N SER A 164 28.28 -9.80 -3.40
CA SER A 164 29.02 -8.53 -3.44
C SER A 164 28.05 -7.40 -3.70
N ILE A 165 27.98 -6.44 -2.79
CA ILE A 165 27.12 -5.26 -2.90
C ILE A 165 28.02 -4.05 -3.02
N LYS A 166 27.78 -3.22 -4.04
CA LYS A 166 28.36 -1.89 -4.17
C LYS A 166 27.26 -0.86 -4.04
N SER A 167 27.46 0.15 -3.21
CA SER A 167 26.54 1.27 -3.04
C SER A 167 27.21 2.56 -3.49
N TYR A 168 26.52 3.35 -4.29
CA TYR A 168 27.00 4.60 -4.86
C TYR A 168 26.34 5.76 -4.12
N LYS A 169 27.14 6.53 -3.38
CA LYS A 169 26.68 7.71 -2.64
C LYS A 169 26.89 8.97 -3.47
N TYR A 170 25.89 9.85 -3.44
CA TYR A 170 25.97 11.12 -4.13
C TYR A 170 26.97 12.05 -3.42
N THR A 171 27.75 12.78 -4.23
CA THR A 171 28.60 13.86 -3.74
C THR A 171 28.59 15.03 -4.71
N ARG A 172 28.53 16.24 -4.18
CA ARG A 172 28.67 17.50 -4.93
C ARG A 172 30.09 17.73 -5.44
N GLN A 173 31.08 17.01 -4.90
CA GLN A 173 32.47 17.15 -5.33
C GLN A 173 32.73 16.35 -6.62
N VAL A 174 33.03 17.06 -7.70
CA VAL A 174 33.34 16.45 -9.00
C VAL A 174 34.62 15.62 -8.89
N GLY A 175 34.54 14.32 -9.18
CA GLY A 175 35.70 13.43 -9.31
C GLY A 175 35.92 12.43 -8.16
N THR A 176 35.16 12.51 -7.07
CA THR A 176 35.26 11.60 -5.92
C THR A 176 34.26 10.44 -6.07
N LYS A 177 34.74 9.21 -6.29
CA LYS A 177 33.88 8.01 -6.25
C LYS A 177 33.65 7.60 -4.80
N ASN A 178 32.51 7.96 -4.23
CA ASN A 178 32.11 7.51 -2.89
C ASN A 178 31.35 6.18 -3.02
N VAL A 179 32.11 5.09 -3.14
CA VAL A 179 31.58 3.72 -3.33
C VAL A 179 31.88 2.89 -2.10
N GLU A 180 30.83 2.38 -1.47
CA GLU A 180 30.95 1.40 -0.39
C GLU A 180 30.78 0.00 -0.97
N ARG A 181 31.58 -0.95 -0.48
CA ARG A 181 31.52 -2.34 -0.92
C ARG A 181 31.40 -3.26 0.28
N SER A 182 30.46 -4.19 0.20
CA SER A 182 30.24 -5.26 1.18
C SER A 182 30.29 -6.61 0.47
N ASP A 183 31.19 -7.48 0.89
CA ASP A 183 31.33 -8.84 0.37
C ASP A 183 31.05 -9.82 1.50
N PHE A 184 30.16 -10.78 1.27
CA PHE A 184 29.80 -11.81 2.25
C PHE A 184 29.29 -13.07 1.55
N LYS A 185 28.88 -14.07 2.34
CA LYS A 185 28.35 -15.32 1.83
C LYS A 185 27.04 -15.67 2.54
N ILE A 186 26.04 -16.06 1.78
CA ILE A 186 24.78 -16.60 2.30
C ILE A 186 24.76 -18.13 2.16
N GLY A 187 23.84 -18.77 2.87
CA GLY A 187 23.67 -20.22 2.78
C GLY A 187 23.19 -20.66 1.39
N ILE A 188 23.52 -21.92 1.05
CA ILE A 188 23.17 -22.49 -0.24
C ILE A 188 21.65 -22.62 -0.42
N ARG A 189 20.92 -22.86 0.67
CA ARG A 189 19.46 -23.01 0.65
C ARG A 189 18.78 -21.69 0.28
N GLU A 190 19.23 -20.60 0.88
CA GLU A 190 18.76 -19.23 0.61
C GLU A 190 19.08 -18.84 -0.82
N THR A 191 20.31 -19.14 -1.28
CA THR A 191 20.75 -18.90 -2.66
C THR A 191 19.84 -19.61 -3.67
N LEU A 192 19.59 -20.91 -3.48
CA LEU A 192 18.74 -21.70 -4.36
C LEU A 192 17.28 -21.21 -4.35
N LYS A 193 16.78 -20.75 -3.20
CA LYS A 193 15.44 -20.15 -3.10
C LYS A 193 15.33 -18.87 -3.93
N ILE A 194 16.32 -17.97 -3.84
CA ILE A 194 16.36 -16.75 -4.66
C ILE A 194 16.40 -17.12 -6.14
N PHE A 195 17.29 -18.04 -6.54
CA PHE A 195 17.46 -18.41 -7.94
C PHE A 195 16.23 -19.10 -8.53
N TYR A 196 15.52 -19.91 -7.75
CA TYR A 196 14.27 -20.53 -8.18
C TYR A 196 13.20 -19.49 -8.51
N GLU A 197 12.99 -18.49 -7.65
CA GLU A 197 11.98 -17.45 -7.87
C GLU A 197 12.39 -16.47 -8.99
N LEU A 198 13.68 -16.10 -9.06
CA LEU A 198 14.20 -15.31 -10.18
C LEU A 198 13.98 -16.02 -11.51
N LYS A 199 14.34 -17.31 -11.58
CA LYS A 199 14.15 -18.13 -12.77
C LYS A 199 12.68 -18.14 -13.18
N LYS A 200 11.78 -18.45 -12.24
CA LYS A 200 10.33 -18.47 -12.49
C LYS A 200 9.80 -17.15 -13.05
N TYR A 201 10.30 -16.02 -12.58
CA TYR A 201 9.92 -14.71 -13.10
C TYR A 201 10.49 -14.47 -14.51
N PHE A 202 11.79 -14.60 -14.70
CA PHE A 202 12.46 -14.26 -15.96
C PHE A 202 12.27 -15.28 -17.08
N GLU A 203 11.85 -16.51 -16.76
CA GLU A 203 11.55 -17.57 -17.74
C GLU A 203 10.12 -17.50 -18.27
N CYS A 204 9.18 -16.86 -17.54
CA CYS A 204 7.76 -16.94 -17.89
C CYS A 204 6.98 -15.62 -17.82
N LYS A 205 7.39 -14.68 -16.96
CA LYS A 205 6.58 -13.51 -16.61
C LYS A 205 7.15 -12.20 -17.14
N TYR A 206 8.47 -12.08 -17.22
CA TYR A 206 9.14 -10.86 -17.67
C TYR A 206 8.63 -10.40 -19.04
N ASP A 207 8.28 -9.10 -19.14
CA ASP A 207 7.88 -8.46 -20.38
C ASP A 207 8.89 -7.37 -20.79
N PRO A 208 9.68 -7.57 -21.86
CA PRO A 208 10.66 -6.57 -22.32
C PRO A 208 10.02 -5.31 -22.90
N PHE A 209 8.70 -5.30 -23.13
CA PHE A 209 7.97 -4.18 -23.72
C PHE A 209 7.11 -3.43 -22.69
N GLU A 210 7.19 -3.83 -21.42
CA GLU A 210 6.56 -3.09 -20.33
C GLU A 210 7.08 -1.65 -20.30
N LEU A 211 6.16 -0.68 -20.15
CA LEU A 211 6.43 0.74 -20.33
C LEU A 211 7.61 1.23 -19.46
N MET A 212 8.66 1.70 -20.12
CA MET A 212 9.72 2.46 -19.46
C MET A 212 9.18 3.82 -19.02
N ILE A 213 9.14 4.05 -17.72
CA ILE A 213 8.67 5.31 -17.13
C ILE A 213 9.87 6.26 -17.07
N MET A 214 9.82 7.34 -17.85
CA MET A 214 10.95 8.28 -18.01
C MET A 214 11.28 9.07 -16.72
N ASP A 215 10.30 9.26 -15.84
CA ASP A 215 10.44 10.05 -14.60
C ASP A 215 10.67 9.18 -13.36
N ALA A 216 11.03 7.91 -13.54
CA ALA A 216 11.32 6.98 -12.45
C ALA A 216 12.75 6.44 -12.54
N GLY A 217 13.25 5.93 -11.40
CA GLY A 217 14.49 5.16 -11.38
C GLY A 217 14.37 3.88 -12.22
N SER A 218 15.47 3.16 -12.39
CA SER A 218 15.51 1.93 -13.17
C SER A 218 16.32 0.83 -12.49
N TRP A 219 16.08 -0.40 -12.90
CA TRP A 219 16.94 -1.54 -12.58
C TRP A 219 17.39 -2.24 -13.85
N ASP A 220 18.61 -2.78 -13.84
CA ASP A 220 19.17 -3.61 -14.89
C ASP A 220 19.67 -4.92 -14.28
N ALA A 221 19.21 -6.06 -14.79
CA ALA A 221 19.69 -7.37 -14.37
C ALA A 221 20.43 -8.08 -15.50
N VAL A 222 21.62 -8.60 -15.20
CA VAL A 222 22.34 -9.53 -16.07
C VAL A 222 22.42 -10.89 -15.39
N ILE A 223 21.74 -11.88 -15.96
CA ILE A 223 21.70 -13.25 -15.44
C ILE A 223 22.56 -14.13 -16.35
N GLU A 224 23.53 -14.82 -15.77
CA GLU A 224 24.34 -15.83 -16.46
C GLU A 224 23.81 -17.22 -16.11
N ASN A 225 23.54 -18.05 -17.10
CA ASN A 225 23.12 -19.43 -16.88
C ASN A 225 24.32 -20.38 -16.71
N THR A 226 24.08 -21.63 -16.33
CA THR A 226 25.12 -22.66 -16.16
C THR A 226 25.83 -23.05 -17.46
N ALA A 227 25.26 -22.72 -18.62
CA ALA A 227 25.89 -22.88 -19.94
C ALA A 227 26.82 -21.71 -20.31
N GLY A 228 26.85 -20.64 -19.51
CA GLY A 228 27.66 -19.44 -19.74
C GLY A 228 27.01 -18.38 -20.63
N GLU A 229 25.73 -18.56 -20.98
CA GLU A 229 24.95 -17.57 -21.73
C GLU A 229 24.47 -16.46 -20.79
N LYS A 230 24.44 -15.22 -21.29
CA LYS A 230 24.04 -14.03 -20.52
C LYS A 230 22.76 -13.44 -21.08
N TYR A 231 21.84 -13.13 -20.18
CA TYR A 231 20.56 -12.52 -20.45
C TYR A 231 20.48 -11.18 -19.74
N SER A 232 20.04 -10.14 -20.46
CA SER A 232 19.89 -8.79 -19.92
C SER A 232 18.42 -8.44 -19.82
N PHE A 233 18.02 -7.89 -18.68
CA PHE A 233 16.67 -7.46 -18.35
C PHE A 233 16.73 -6.06 -17.77
N ASN A 234 15.65 -5.30 -17.91
CA ASN A 234 15.52 -3.99 -17.27
C ASN A 234 14.06 -3.71 -16.91
N GLY A 235 13.87 -2.69 -16.09
CA GLY A 235 12.54 -2.18 -15.79
C GLY A 235 12.58 -0.96 -14.88
N PRO A 236 11.40 -0.36 -14.60
CA PRO A 236 11.31 0.78 -13.72
C PRO A 236 11.51 0.36 -12.25
N LEU A 237 12.23 1.20 -11.49
CA LEU A 237 12.47 1.04 -10.06
C LEU A 237 11.36 1.74 -9.27
N ILE A 238 10.19 1.09 -9.16
CA ILE A 238 8.98 1.66 -8.54
C ILE A 238 8.37 0.68 -7.56
N LYS A 239 8.01 1.19 -6.37
CA LYS A 239 7.32 0.44 -5.32
C LYS A 239 5.89 0.11 -5.73
N ASN A 240 5.42 -1.10 -5.44
CA ASN A 240 4.05 -1.57 -5.72
C ASN A 240 3.69 -1.56 -7.22
N TYR A 241 4.68 -1.52 -8.11
CA TYR A 241 4.46 -1.54 -9.56
C TYR A 241 4.11 -2.95 -10.05
N HIS A 242 4.89 -3.95 -9.62
CA HIS A 242 4.72 -5.34 -10.05
C HIS A 242 4.86 -6.29 -8.86
N LYS A 243 3.76 -6.96 -8.48
CA LYS A 243 3.69 -7.81 -7.28
C LYS A 243 4.78 -8.89 -7.20
N ASP A 244 5.15 -9.51 -8.33
CA ASP A 244 6.24 -10.49 -8.34
C ASP A 244 7.62 -9.85 -8.08
N LEU A 245 7.86 -8.62 -8.56
CA LEU A 245 9.11 -7.90 -8.32
C LEU A 245 9.20 -7.37 -6.88
N ASP A 246 8.06 -6.98 -6.28
CA ASP A 246 7.98 -6.65 -4.86
C ASP A 246 8.31 -7.88 -4.00
N TYR A 247 7.71 -9.03 -4.32
CA TYR A 247 8.00 -10.30 -3.65
C TYR A 247 9.47 -10.69 -3.77
N LEU A 248 10.04 -10.62 -4.99
CA LEU A 248 11.47 -10.91 -5.23
C LEU A 248 12.37 -9.96 -4.44
N SER A 249 12.02 -8.67 -4.39
CA SER A 249 12.78 -7.66 -3.64
C SER A 249 12.79 -7.99 -2.15
N THR A 250 11.63 -8.29 -1.56
CA THR A 250 11.50 -8.71 -0.16
C THR A 250 12.28 -10.01 0.10
N LEU A 251 12.15 -11.02 -0.77
CA LEU A 251 12.88 -12.28 -0.64
C LEU A 251 14.40 -12.07 -0.62
N ILE A 252 14.92 -11.25 -1.54
CA ILE A 252 16.35 -10.93 -1.63
C ILE A 252 16.80 -10.18 -0.38
N ARG A 253 16.10 -9.12 0.04
CA ARG A 253 16.44 -8.35 1.25
C ARG A 253 16.50 -9.24 2.48
N THR A 254 15.49 -10.06 2.71
CA THR A 254 15.42 -10.98 3.85
C THR A 254 16.54 -12.01 3.80
N SER A 255 16.79 -12.62 2.63
CA SER A 255 17.83 -13.64 2.48
C SER A 255 19.25 -13.07 2.62
N LEU A 256 19.44 -11.80 2.26
CA LEU A 256 20.72 -11.10 2.40
C LEU A 256 20.88 -10.43 3.79
N GLY A 257 19.83 -10.37 4.60
CA GLY A 257 19.83 -9.63 5.87
C GLY A 257 19.99 -8.11 5.68
N ARG A 258 19.60 -7.57 4.52
CA ARG A 258 19.84 -6.18 4.11
C ARG A 258 18.55 -5.53 3.61
N ARG A 259 17.83 -4.86 4.50
CA ARG A 259 16.56 -4.15 4.19
C ARG A 259 16.77 -2.82 3.45
N ASP A 260 17.98 -2.30 3.49
CA ASP A 260 18.41 -1.03 2.90
C ASP A 260 18.75 -1.12 1.39
N LEU A 261 18.46 -2.25 0.75
CA LEU A 261 18.74 -2.45 -0.68
C LEU A 261 17.54 -2.04 -1.54
N PHE A 262 17.79 -1.40 -2.69
CA PHE A 262 16.76 -1.02 -3.67
C PHE A 262 16.16 -2.23 -4.40
N VAL A 263 17.00 -3.18 -4.80
CA VAL A 263 16.63 -4.39 -5.55
C VAL A 263 15.80 -4.06 -6.80
N PHE A 264 14.56 -4.56 -6.95
CA PHE A 264 13.72 -4.30 -8.13
C PHE A 264 12.69 -3.20 -7.92
N ASN A 265 12.31 -2.90 -6.67
CA ASN A 265 11.19 -1.99 -6.38
C ASN A 265 11.59 -0.67 -5.70
N GLY A 266 12.87 -0.47 -5.40
CA GLY A 266 13.37 0.78 -4.81
C GLY A 266 13.01 1.01 -3.34
N ASP A 267 12.22 0.14 -2.73
CA ASP A 267 11.74 0.23 -1.33
C ASP A 267 12.83 -0.14 -0.31
N ALA A 268 13.94 0.59 -0.36
CA ALA A 268 15.05 0.45 0.56
C ALA A 268 14.72 1.10 1.90
N LYS A 269 14.56 0.30 2.95
CA LYS A 269 14.37 0.82 4.32
C LYS A 269 15.72 1.26 4.87
N THR A 270 15.90 2.57 5.01
CA THR A 270 17.20 3.16 5.37
C THR A 270 17.46 3.17 6.87
N ASP A 271 16.43 3.01 7.69
CA ASP A 271 16.48 3.01 9.14
C ASP A 271 15.67 1.82 9.70
N ARG A 272 15.41 1.82 11.02
CA ARG A 272 14.44 0.98 11.71
C ARG A 272 13.98 1.66 12.99
N ILE A 273 12.70 1.49 13.33
CA ILE A 273 12.19 1.86 14.66
C ILE A 273 12.76 0.87 15.69
N LYS A 274 13.55 1.33 16.64
CA LYS A 274 14.00 0.53 17.79
C LYS A 274 12.94 0.45 18.86
N LYS A 275 12.33 1.59 19.17
CA LYS A 275 11.45 1.72 20.33
C LYS A 275 10.39 2.77 20.08
N ILE A 276 9.17 2.51 20.56
CA ILE A 276 8.12 3.51 20.69
C ILE A 276 7.70 3.56 22.15
N ALA A 277 7.76 4.74 22.75
CA ALA A 277 7.22 5.01 24.08
C ALA A 277 6.08 6.03 23.97
N ILE A 278 4.95 5.73 24.58
CA ILE A 278 3.78 6.59 24.63
C ILE A 278 3.44 6.81 26.10
N ASP A 279 3.57 8.05 26.54
CA ASP A 279 3.14 8.48 27.86
C ASP A 279 1.85 9.28 27.73
N TYR A 280 0.90 8.96 28.58
CA TYR A 280 -0.40 9.60 28.71
C TYR A 280 -0.56 10.12 30.13
N SER A 281 -1.11 11.32 30.25
CA SER A 281 -1.52 11.86 31.55
C SER A 281 -2.88 12.53 31.47
N ARG A 282 -3.65 12.34 32.54
CA ARG A 282 -4.91 13.04 32.78
C ARG A 282 -4.86 13.68 34.16
N THR A 283 -5.22 14.94 34.20
CA THR A 283 -5.40 15.72 35.41
C THR A 283 -6.85 16.16 35.44
N THR A 284 -7.59 15.71 36.45
CA THR A 284 -8.97 16.16 36.68
C THR A 284 -9.05 17.01 37.95
N GLU A 285 -9.77 18.12 37.86
CA GLU A 285 -10.06 18.99 39.00
C GLU A 285 -11.53 18.84 39.38
N ASP A 286 -11.78 18.37 40.60
CA ASP A 286 -13.14 18.27 41.16
C ASP A 286 -13.31 19.35 42.26
N PRO A 287 -14.24 20.30 42.10
CA PRO A 287 -14.57 21.24 43.16
C PRO A 287 -15.38 20.54 44.25
N ILE A 288 -14.78 20.30 45.42
CA ILE A 288 -15.56 19.73 46.52
C ILE A 288 -16.54 20.78 47.04
N ASN A 289 -17.84 20.54 46.84
CA ASN A 289 -18.89 21.31 47.47
C ASN A 289 -19.21 20.71 48.85
N TYR A 290 -18.28 20.82 49.82
CA TYR A 290 -18.62 20.47 51.19
C TYR A 290 -19.64 21.47 51.73
N LEU A 291 -20.69 20.93 52.34
CA LEU A 291 -21.77 21.57 53.09
C LEU A 291 -21.28 22.32 54.35
N LEU A 292 -20.18 23.09 54.27
CA LEU A 292 -19.61 23.85 55.39
C LEU A 292 -19.31 25.29 54.95
N TYR A 293 -20.17 26.19 55.40
CA TYR A 293 -20.36 27.60 55.03
C TYR A 293 -19.16 28.57 55.17
N TYR A 294 -17.90 28.16 55.39
CA TYR A 294 -16.84 29.10 55.78
C TYR A 294 -15.39 28.81 55.30
N LEU A 295 -15.16 28.04 54.24
CA LEU A 295 -13.80 27.87 53.68
C LEU A 295 -13.80 28.08 52.17
N GLU A 296 -12.70 28.62 51.62
CA GLU A 296 -12.45 28.64 50.17
C GLU A 296 -12.58 27.22 49.60
N PRO A 297 -13.16 27.05 48.40
CA PRO A 297 -13.40 25.73 47.83
C PRO A 297 -12.07 24.97 47.71
N LEU A 298 -11.97 23.84 48.43
CA LEU A 298 -10.87 22.89 48.26
C LEU A 298 -11.01 22.21 46.89
N LYS A 299 -10.00 22.34 46.06
CA LYS A 299 -9.87 21.60 44.80
C LYS A 299 -9.15 20.28 45.07
N ILE A 300 -9.77 19.15 44.73
CA ILE A 300 -9.03 17.88 44.65
C ILE A 300 -8.55 17.72 43.22
N VAL A 301 -7.26 17.45 43.07
CA VAL A 301 -6.64 17.12 41.79
C VAL A 301 -6.41 15.62 41.75
N TYR A 302 -7.05 14.94 40.80
CA TYR A 302 -6.78 13.53 40.54
C TYR A 302 -5.83 13.40 39.36
N GLU A 303 -4.67 12.78 39.60
CA GLU A 303 -3.71 12.43 38.55
C GLU A 303 -3.87 10.97 38.13
N TYR A 304 -3.93 10.78 36.83
CA TYR A 304 -3.88 9.48 36.17
C TYR A 304 -2.77 9.49 35.13
N LYS A 305 -1.96 8.43 35.08
CA LYS A 305 -0.88 8.30 34.09
C LYS A 305 -0.86 6.90 33.51
N GLU A 306 -0.68 6.80 32.20
CA GLU A 306 -0.39 5.55 31.49
C GLU A 306 0.93 5.70 30.73
N SER A 307 1.70 4.62 30.65
CA SER A 307 2.92 4.55 29.86
C SER A 307 2.93 3.22 29.13
N LEU A 308 3.19 3.25 27.83
CA LEU A 308 3.24 2.11 26.94
C LEU A 308 4.55 2.14 26.17
N VAL A 309 5.33 1.09 26.30
CA VAL A 309 6.65 0.97 25.68
C VAL A 309 6.70 -0.29 24.83
N ILE A 310 7.04 -0.14 23.55
CA ILE A 310 7.27 -1.24 22.61
C ILE A 310 8.75 -1.21 22.26
N ASP A 311 9.50 -2.23 22.66
CA ASP A 311 10.96 -2.25 22.55
C ASP A 311 11.42 -3.47 21.75
N ARG A 312 12.01 -3.21 20.58
CA ARG A 312 12.49 -4.26 19.67
C ARG A 312 13.74 -4.97 20.18
N GLU A 313 14.62 -4.28 20.92
CA GLU A 313 15.87 -4.90 21.40
C GLU A 313 15.58 -5.90 22.52
N GLU A 314 14.68 -5.53 23.42
CA GLU A 314 14.24 -6.39 24.51
C GLU A 314 13.15 -7.40 24.08
N ASP A 315 12.63 -7.30 22.85
CA ASP A 315 11.46 -8.03 22.33
C ASP A 315 10.24 -7.99 23.27
N THR A 316 9.96 -6.81 23.84
CA THR A 316 8.94 -6.62 24.87
C THR A 316 7.96 -5.49 24.61
N ILE A 317 6.74 -5.67 25.12
CA ILE A 317 5.76 -4.59 25.25
C ILE A 317 5.46 -4.41 26.73
N GLU A 318 5.69 -3.23 27.27
CA GLU A 318 5.44 -2.88 28.66
C GLU A 318 4.34 -1.83 28.77
N HIS A 319 3.38 -2.09 29.64
CA HIS A 319 2.30 -1.15 29.93
C HIS A 319 2.25 -0.91 31.45
N ILE A 320 2.27 0.36 31.84
CA ILE A 320 2.23 0.80 33.23
C ILE A 320 1.15 1.84 33.39
N LYS A 321 0.25 1.65 34.35
CA LYS A 321 -0.72 2.68 34.75
C LYS A 321 -0.59 3.05 36.23
N ILE A 322 -0.79 4.32 36.52
CA ILE A 322 -0.71 4.92 37.85
C ILE A 322 -2.03 5.66 38.10
N ILE A 323 -2.71 5.30 39.19
CA ILE A 323 -4.05 5.82 39.55
C ILE A 323 -3.94 6.52 40.90
N GLY A 324 -3.96 7.85 40.89
CA GLY A 324 -3.82 8.68 42.10
C GLY A 324 -2.55 8.36 42.89
N GLU A 325 -2.56 8.67 44.18
CA GLU A 325 -1.45 8.38 45.08
C GLU A 325 -1.48 6.91 45.54
N GLY A 326 -0.64 6.06 44.94
CA GLY A 326 -0.27 4.76 45.51
C GLY A 326 -0.75 3.51 44.78
N ARG A 327 -1.47 3.61 43.66
CA ARG A 327 -1.84 2.44 42.84
C ARG A 327 -1.04 2.42 41.54
N LYS A 328 -0.21 1.40 41.38
CA LYS A 328 0.54 1.12 40.16
C LYS A 328 0.18 -0.28 39.67
N ILE A 329 -0.19 -0.38 38.40
CA ILE A 329 -0.42 -1.66 37.71
C ILE A 329 0.55 -1.73 36.55
N SER A 330 1.22 -2.88 36.39
CA SER A 330 2.23 -3.11 35.36
C SER A 330 1.97 -4.43 34.66
N GLN A 331 2.13 -4.45 33.35
CA GLN A 331 1.98 -5.59 32.46
C GLN A 331 3.19 -5.63 31.52
N LYS A 332 3.71 -6.82 31.25
CA LYS A 332 4.83 -7.05 30.33
C LYS A 332 4.49 -8.23 29.41
N PHE A 333 4.69 -8.05 28.12
CA PHE A 333 4.45 -9.05 27.09
C PHE A 333 5.77 -9.40 26.41
N GLU A 334 6.02 -10.70 26.25
CA GLU A 334 7.18 -11.28 25.58
C GLU A 334 6.66 -12.36 24.63
N VAL A 335 6.64 -12.03 23.33
CA VAL A 335 6.12 -12.93 22.30
C VAL A 335 7.05 -12.85 21.09
N GLU A 336 7.76 -13.94 20.82
CA GLU A 336 8.76 -14.01 19.75
C GLU A 336 8.20 -13.54 18.40
N GLY A 337 8.83 -12.52 17.83
CA GLY A 337 8.50 -11.99 16.50
C GLY A 337 7.26 -11.09 16.44
N LEU A 338 6.59 -10.83 17.58
CA LEU A 338 5.42 -9.95 17.63
C LEU A 338 5.78 -8.51 17.27
N ILE A 339 6.89 -7.99 17.80
CA ILE A 339 7.29 -6.59 17.60
C ILE A 339 7.70 -6.33 16.15
N ASP A 340 8.41 -7.27 15.54
CA ASP A 340 8.74 -7.17 14.12
C ASP A 340 7.48 -7.18 13.24
N ASN A 341 6.46 -7.97 13.59
CA ASN A 341 5.17 -7.93 12.89
C ASN A 341 4.48 -6.57 13.03
N ILE A 342 4.42 -6.01 14.25
CA ILE A 342 3.81 -4.70 14.52
C ILE A 342 4.52 -3.62 13.70
N PHE A 343 5.85 -3.56 13.75
CA PHE A 343 6.63 -2.52 13.06
C PHE A 343 6.75 -2.71 11.55
N GLU A 344 6.47 -3.89 11.00
CA GLU A 344 6.47 -4.09 9.54
C GLU A 344 5.34 -3.32 8.83
N ASP A 345 4.23 -3.08 9.52
CA ASP A 345 3.06 -2.37 8.98
C ASP A 345 3.20 -0.83 9.00
N PHE A 346 4.20 -0.31 9.70
CA PHE A 346 4.42 1.13 9.81
C PHE A 346 5.66 1.55 9.01
N GLU A 347 5.48 2.53 8.13
CA GLU A 347 6.60 3.13 7.41
C GLU A 347 7.40 4.02 8.36
N GLU A 348 8.66 3.67 8.57
CA GLU A 348 9.59 4.40 9.44
C GLU A 348 9.73 5.88 9.07
N GLU A 349 9.52 6.17 7.79
CA GLU A 349 9.61 7.52 7.28
C GLU A 349 8.38 8.34 7.63
N ASP A 350 7.17 7.78 7.79
CA ASP A 350 5.94 8.59 7.89
C ASP A 350 5.14 8.44 9.19
N LEU A 351 5.54 7.52 10.09
CA LEU A 351 4.84 7.31 11.36
C LEU A 351 4.87 8.57 12.24
N PHE A 352 3.68 9.03 12.65
CA PHE A 352 3.40 10.16 13.53
C PHE A 352 3.89 11.55 13.06
N LYS A 353 4.18 11.72 11.77
CA LYS A 353 4.68 13.01 11.24
C LYS A 353 3.68 14.17 11.33
N GLU A 354 2.39 13.88 11.15
CA GLU A 354 1.36 14.91 10.95
C GLU A 354 0.39 14.98 12.13
N VAL A 355 0.39 16.13 12.80
CA VAL A 355 -0.60 16.50 13.83
C VAL A 355 -1.43 17.66 13.27
N GLU A 356 -2.75 17.50 13.22
CA GLU A 356 -3.67 18.56 12.73
C GLU A 356 -3.68 19.76 13.69
N GLY A 357 -3.71 19.47 14.99
CA GLY A 357 -3.87 20.45 16.05
C GLY A 357 -5.33 20.88 16.21
N ASN A 358 -5.69 21.27 17.44
CA ASN A 358 -6.98 21.89 17.70
C ASN A 358 -7.00 23.32 17.12
N PRO A 359 -8.10 23.76 16.48
CA PRO A 359 -8.23 25.13 16.00
C PRO A 359 -8.36 26.11 17.18
N GLY A 360 -8.02 27.38 16.98
CA GLY A 360 -7.95 28.39 18.05
C GLY A 360 -9.30 28.76 18.70
N ASP A 361 -10.41 28.32 18.11
CA ASP A 361 -11.77 28.46 18.63
C ASP A 361 -12.31 27.16 19.24
N ALA A 362 -11.48 26.12 19.38
CA ALA A 362 -11.82 24.96 20.18
C ALA A 362 -12.06 25.38 21.64
N VAL A 363 -13.07 24.76 22.26
CA VAL A 363 -13.42 24.98 23.66
C VAL A 363 -12.53 24.08 24.52
N ASP A 364 -11.81 24.69 25.45
CA ASP A 364 -11.03 23.97 26.45
C ASP A 364 -11.95 23.36 27.52
N ILE A 365 -11.52 22.24 28.09
CA ILE A 365 -12.18 21.57 29.21
C ILE A 365 -11.25 21.71 30.43
N PRO A 366 -11.35 22.80 31.22
CA PRO A 366 -10.32 23.15 32.20
C PRO A 366 -10.20 22.16 33.36
N CYS A 367 -11.27 21.41 33.64
CA CYS A 367 -11.34 20.41 34.71
C CYS A 367 -10.96 19.00 34.26
N ASP A 368 -10.64 18.77 32.98
CA ASP A 368 -10.18 17.47 32.46
C ASP A 368 -9.09 17.68 31.40
N ILE A 369 -7.85 17.83 31.87
CA ILE A 369 -6.69 18.07 31.01
C ILE A 369 -6.03 16.74 30.69
N ARG A 370 -5.99 16.40 29.39
CA ARG A 370 -5.39 15.17 28.88
C ARG A 370 -4.24 15.48 27.95
N LYS A 371 -3.05 14.95 28.26
CA LYS A 371 -1.82 15.19 27.51
C LYS A 371 -1.16 13.88 27.12
N TYR A 372 -0.33 13.95 26.09
CA TYR A 372 0.52 12.84 25.72
C TYR A 372 1.92 13.28 25.35
N LYS A 373 2.83 12.30 25.39
CA LYS A 373 4.15 12.35 24.82
C LYS A 373 4.43 11.05 24.10
N ILE A 374 4.71 11.11 22.80
CA ILE A 374 5.18 9.98 22.01
C ILE A 374 6.66 10.18 21.73
N THR A 375 7.46 9.15 21.97
CA THR A 375 8.89 9.12 21.69
C THR A 375 9.19 7.93 20.78
N ILE A 376 9.85 8.18 19.66
CA ILE A 376 10.31 7.13 18.73
C ILE A 376 11.82 7.17 18.66
N ASP A 377 12.45 6.06 19.03
CA ASP A 377 13.88 5.84 18.84
C ASP A 377 14.10 5.06 17.55
N TYR A 378 14.98 5.57 16.70
CA TYR A 378 15.39 4.92 15.47
C TYR A 378 16.80 4.32 15.60
N GLU A 379 17.19 3.43 14.68
CA GLU A 379 18.55 2.89 14.65
C GLU A 379 19.58 3.94 14.25
N LYS A 380 19.23 4.83 13.31
CA LYS A 380 20.14 5.81 12.70
C LYS A 380 19.66 7.25 12.83
N LYS A 381 18.37 7.53 12.63
CA LYS A 381 17.78 8.86 12.73
C LYS A 381 17.80 9.36 14.18
N PRO A 382 17.82 10.70 14.38
CA PRO A 382 17.57 11.28 15.69
C PRO A 382 16.21 10.83 16.24
N GLN A 383 16.11 10.77 17.57
CA GLN A 383 14.86 10.51 18.26
C GLN A 383 13.79 11.54 17.85
N LEU A 384 12.58 11.05 17.61
CA LEU A 384 11.40 11.89 17.38
C LEU A 384 10.60 11.97 18.69
N VAL A 385 10.28 13.19 19.12
CA VAL A 385 9.44 13.46 20.28
C VAL A 385 8.27 14.34 19.87
N ILE A 386 7.05 13.89 20.17
CA ILE A 386 5.81 14.59 19.85
C ILE A 386 5.00 14.70 21.12
N GLU A 387 4.50 15.89 21.41
CA GLU A 387 3.73 16.19 22.61
C GLU A 387 2.50 17.01 22.23
N GLY A 388 1.38 16.80 22.93
CA GLY A 388 0.15 17.49 22.60
C GLY A 388 -1.02 17.16 23.51
N ASP A 389 -2.19 17.64 23.11
CA ASP A 389 -3.47 17.27 23.72
C ASP A 389 -3.91 15.88 23.27
N PHE A 390 -4.36 15.05 24.21
CA PHE A 390 -4.81 13.70 23.89
C PHE A 390 -6.27 13.70 23.44
N ASP A 391 -6.48 14.13 22.20
CA ASP A 391 -7.76 14.12 21.50
C ASP A 391 -7.53 13.90 19.99
N LYS A 392 -8.61 13.77 19.21
CA LYS A 392 -8.56 13.38 17.80
C LYS A 392 -7.68 14.29 16.95
N ARG A 393 -7.65 15.59 17.23
CA ARG A 393 -6.90 16.57 16.42
C ARG A 393 -5.53 16.83 17.01
N GLY A 394 -5.37 16.71 18.33
CA GLY A 394 -4.10 16.87 19.02
C GLY A 394 -3.14 15.70 18.83
N LEU A 395 -3.64 14.50 18.52
CA LEU A 395 -2.83 13.32 18.22
C LEU A 395 -2.40 13.25 16.74
N PRO A 396 -1.33 12.49 16.43
CA PRO A 396 -0.96 12.22 15.04
C PRO A 396 -2.09 11.52 14.27
N LYS A 397 -2.26 11.86 12.99
CA LYS A 397 -3.38 11.36 12.14
C LYS A 397 -3.47 9.84 12.10
N ASP A 398 -2.33 9.17 12.12
CA ASP A 398 -2.14 7.73 12.05
C ASP A 398 -2.19 7.03 13.41
N PHE A 399 -2.28 7.76 14.53
CA PHE A 399 -2.38 7.18 15.88
C PHE A 399 -3.55 6.21 16.02
N SER A 400 -4.72 6.52 15.44
CA SER A 400 -5.88 5.62 15.49
C SER A 400 -5.62 4.28 14.80
N ASN A 401 -4.87 4.27 13.69
CA ASN A 401 -4.52 3.04 12.97
C ASN A 401 -3.48 2.25 13.76
N PHE A 402 -2.49 2.95 14.31
CA PHE A 402 -1.49 2.37 15.20
C PHE A 402 -2.12 1.69 16.43
N ALA A 403 -2.99 2.40 17.15
CA ALA A 403 -3.65 1.89 18.36
C ALA A 403 -4.54 0.68 18.07
N ALA A 404 -5.24 0.66 16.93
CA ALA A 404 -6.06 -0.47 16.51
C ALA A 404 -5.19 -1.70 16.20
N ARG A 405 -4.14 -1.53 15.39
CA ARG A 405 -3.22 -2.61 15.03
C ARG A 405 -2.54 -3.22 16.25
N LEU A 406 -2.13 -2.39 17.19
CA LEU A 406 -1.52 -2.84 18.43
C LEU A 406 -2.50 -3.66 19.29
N GLN A 407 -3.74 -3.19 19.44
CA GLN A 407 -4.79 -3.93 20.14
C GLN A 407 -5.11 -5.27 19.48
N ASP A 408 -5.22 -5.30 18.14
CA ASP A 408 -5.44 -6.53 17.38
C ASP A 408 -4.29 -7.54 17.59
N SER A 409 -3.07 -7.03 17.73
CA SER A 409 -1.87 -7.85 17.93
C SER A 409 -1.78 -8.41 19.36
N ILE A 410 -2.34 -7.71 20.35
CA ILE A 410 -2.31 -8.06 21.78
C ILE A 410 -3.74 -8.34 22.28
N ASN A 411 -4.55 -9.04 21.48
CA ASN A 411 -5.99 -9.37 21.67
C ASN A 411 -6.39 -10.05 23.01
N LEU A 412 -5.51 -10.09 24.00
CA LEU A 412 -5.69 -10.64 25.34
C LEU A 412 -5.80 -9.56 26.42
N CYS A 413 -5.67 -8.27 26.10
CA CYS A 413 -5.54 -7.20 27.10
C CYS A 413 -6.40 -5.97 26.83
N ASN A 414 -7.02 -5.47 27.91
CA ASN A 414 -7.71 -4.20 27.91
C ASN A 414 -6.73 -3.10 28.31
N PHE A 415 -6.47 -2.17 27.40
CA PHE A 415 -5.83 -0.89 27.67
C PHE A 415 -6.93 0.10 28.09
N GLU A 416 -6.68 0.96 29.08
CA GLU A 416 -7.74 1.79 29.66
C GLU A 416 -7.99 3.07 28.88
N GLU A 417 -7.11 4.06 28.96
CA GLU A 417 -7.28 5.34 28.28
C GLU A 417 -6.34 5.46 27.07
N ILE A 418 -5.10 4.98 27.15
CA ILE A 418 -4.05 5.23 26.16
C ILE A 418 -4.31 4.63 24.78
N LEU A 419 -4.98 3.48 24.70
CA LEU A 419 -5.40 2.84 23.43
C LEU A 419 -6.92 2.73 23.30
N ASN A 420 -7.70 3.46 24.10
CA ASN A 420 -9.15 3.36 24.02
C ASN A 420 -9.74 4.44 23.09
N PRO A 421 -10.46 4.02 22.03
CA PRO A 421 -11.00 4.95 21.03
C PRO A 421 -11.93 6.00 21.62
N LYS A 422 -12.55 5.75 22.77
CA LYS A 422 -13.38 6.74 23.46
C LYS A 422 -12.62 8.05 23.72
N PHE A 423 -11.31 7.97 23.98
CA PHE A 423 -10.52 9.14 24.35
C PHE A 423 -9.75 9.71 23.16
N TYR A 424 -8.98 8.89 22.44
CA TYR A 424 -8.17 9.41 21.33
C TYR A 424 -8.99 9.79 20.08
N LYS A 425 -10.27 9.37 19.97
CA LYS A 425 -11.18 9.83 18.90
C LYS A 425 -12.09 10.98 19.34
N LYS A 426 -12.00 11.43 20.60
CA LYS A 426 -12.80 12.54 21.12
C LYS A 426 -12.44 13.81 20.37
N VAL A 427 -13.43 14.55 19.90
CA VAL A 427 -13.23 15.85 19.22
C VAL A 427 -13.51 16.95 20.23
N ARG A 428 -12.77 18.05 20.19
CA ARG A 428 -13.14 19.26 20.94
C ARG A 428 -14.20 20.04 20.19
N ARG A 429 -15.22 20.48 20.92
CA ARG A 429 -16.28 21.35 20.39
C ARG A 429 -15.70 22.70 19.97
N LEU A 430 -16.22 23.27 18.90
CA LEU A 430 -15.93 24.67 18.53
C LEU A 430 -16.92 25.62 19.19
N LYS A 431 -16.50 26.87 19.46
CA LYS A 431 -17.32 27.87 20.18
C LYS A 431 -18.72 28.10 19.60
N ASP A 432 -18.89 27.95 18.29
CA ASP A 432 -20.15 28.16 17.57
C ASP A 432 -21.02 26.90 17.40
N GLN A 433 -20.53 25.75 17.87
CA GLN A 433 -21.23 24.48 17.78
C GLN A 433 -22.14 24.22 18.98
N TYR A 434 -23.27 23.58 18.71
CA TYR A 434 -24.26 23.13 19.69
C TYR A 434 -24.01 21.68 20.10
N ILE A 435 -24.17 21.38 21.39
CA ILE A 435 -24.08 20.01 21.93
C ILE A 435 -25.44 19.33 21.81
N TYR A 436 -25.44 18.16 21.18
CA TYR A 436 -26.59 17.27 21.09
C TYR A 436 -26.23 15.91 21.70
N CYS A 437 -27.00 15.50 22.70
CA CYS A 437 -26.85 14.23 23.39
C CYS A 437 -28.01 13.31 22.97
N SER A 438 -27.68 12.12 22.48
CA SER A 438 -28.64 11.06 22.17
C SER A 438 -28.87 10.23 23.43
N LEU A 439 -30.08 10.25 23.99
CA LEU A 439 -30.39 9.67 25.30
C LEU A 439 -31.27 8.42 25.19
N ALA A 440 -30.93 7.37 25.93
CA ALA A 440 -31.74 6.16 26.08
C ALA A 440 -32.45 6.15 27.44
N PHE A 441 -33.72 5.74 27.43
CA PHE A 441 -34.53 5.62 28.64
C PHE A 441 -34.73 4.14 28.99
N GLY A 442 -34.32 3.74 30.20
CA GLY A 442 -34.41 2.35 30.66
C GLY A 442 -33.74 1.37 29.68
N SER A 443 -34.39 0.24 29.39
CA SER A 443 -33.90 -0.79 28.44
C SER A 443 -34.32 -0.56 26.98
N SER A 444 -34.81 0.64 26.64
CA SER A 444 -35.26 0.98 25.29
C SER A 444 -34.09 1.05 24.30
N LYS A 445 -34.28 0.49 23.09
CA LYS A 445 -33.36 0.68 21.96
C LYS A 445 -33.53 2.03 21.25
N LYS A 446 -34.61 2.76 21.51
CA LYS A 446 -34.85 4.09 20.93
C LYS A 446 -34.16 5.15 21.76
N THR A 447 -33.47 6.06 21.08
CA THR A 447 -32.86 7.24 21.68
C THR A 447 -33.55 8.52 21.23
N TYR A 448 -33.40 9.58 22.03
CA TYR A 448 -33.96 10.90 21.75
C TYR A 448 -32.89 11.96 21.96
N TYR A 449 -32.87 12.97 21.09
CA TYR A 449 -31.90 14.04 21.19
C TYR A 449 -32.34 15.11 22.20
N TYR A 450 -31.40 15.47 23.07
CA TYR A 450 -31.47 16.60 23.98
C TYR A 450 -30.25 17.49 23.75
N ARG A 451 -30.34 18.74 24.20
CA ARG A 451 -29.24 19.71 24.14
C ARG A 451 -28.64 19.94 25.52
N THR A 452 -27.38 20.34 25.55
CA THR A 452 -26.72 20.86 26.75
C THR A 452 -25.77 21.98 26.36
N GLU A 453 -25.34 22.76 27.34
CA GLU A 453 -24.22 23.69 27.23
C GLU A 453 -23.02 23.22 28.07
N ASP A 454 -23.16 22.06 28.73
CA ASP A 454 -22.12 21.43 29.55
C ASP A 454 -21.30 20.44 28.70
N ASP A 455 -20.04 20.80 28.41
CA ASP A 455 -19.07 19.96 27.69
C ASP A 455 -18.52 18.79 28.53
N ASN A 456 -18.86 18.72 29.82
CA ASN A 456 -18.43 17.63 30.70
C ASN A 456 -19.34 16.39 30.63
N ILE A 457 -20.49 16.48 29.94
CA ILE A 457 -21.38 15.34 29.72
C ILE A 457 -20.76 14.43 28.66
N GLU A 458 -20.51 13.17 29.03
CA GLU A 458 -19.91 12.14 28.18
C GLU A 458 -20.86 10.98 27.89
N GLU A 459 -20.53 10.19 26.86
CA GLU A 459 -21.18 8.90 26.62
C GLU A 459 -21.00 7.97 27.83
N GLY A 460 -22.12 7.43 28.32
CA GLY A 460 -22.21 6.62 29.52
C GLY A 460 -22.70 7.36 30.76
N ASP A 461 -22.76 8.69 30.75
CA ASP A 461 -23.29 9.46 31.88
C ASP A 461 -24.81 9.28 32.04
N LEU A 462 -25.28 9.33 33.28
CA LEU A 462 -26.70 9.44 33.61
C LEU A 462 -27.06 10.91 33.75
N VAL A 463 -28.22 11.29 33.22
CA VAL A 463 -28.69 12.68 33.20
C VAL A 463 -30.18 12.76 33.52
N ILE A 464 -30.61 13.87 34.10
CA ILE A 464 -32.02 14.17 34.33
C ILE A 464 -32.53 15.08 33.22
N VAL A 465 -33.64 14.68 32.59
CA VAL A 465 -34.23 15.40 31.45
C VAL A 465 -35.75 15.52 31.52
N PRO A 466 -36.34 16.58 30.93
CA PRO A 466 -37.79 16.74 30.86
C PRO A 466 -38.40 15.90 29.73
N VAL A 467 -39.43 15.11 30.04
CA VAL A 467 -40.16 14.24 29.10
C VAL A 467 -41.62 14.67 29.00
N GLY A 468 -42.27 14.42 27.85
CA GLY A 468 -43.69 14.72 27.65
C GLY A 468 -44.02 16.21 27.52
N SER A 469 -45.30 16.54 27.35
CA SER A 469 -45.77 17.93 27.30
C SER A 469 -45.84 18.61 28.67
N ASP A 470 -45.90 17.81 29.72
CA ASP A 470 -45.91 18.22 31.12
C ASP A 470 -44.50 18.45 31.70
N ASN A 471 -43.45 18.10 30.95
CA ASN A 471 -42.04 18.23 31.36
C ASN A 471 -41.74 17.51 32.68
N HIS A 472 -42.33 16.35 32.91
CA HIS A 472 -41.92 15.53 34.06
C HIS A 472 -40.46 15.09 33.89
N GLU A 473 -39.73 15.08 35.00
CA GLU A 473 -38.31 14.71 35.03
C GLU A 473 -38.17 13.18 34.92
N ALA A 474 -37.18 12.75 34.13
CA ALA A 474 -36.84 11.36 33.97
C ALA A 474 -35.32 11.20 33.83
N GLU A 475 -34.81 10.10 34.38
CA GLU A 475 -33.43 9.68 34.21
C GLU A 475 -33.22 9.06 32.82
N ALA A 476 -32.11 9.39 32.19
CA ALA A 476 -31.71 8.82 30.90
C ALA A 476 -30.19 8.62 30.82
N LEU A 477 -29.77 7.62 30.06
CA LEU A 477 -28.38 7.33 29.76
C LEU A 477 -27.94 8.05 28.49
N VAL A 478 -26.82 8.77 28.54
CA VAL A 478 -26.19 9.38 27.37
C VAL A 478 -25.55 8.29 26.52
N VAL A 479 -26.10 8.03 25.34
CA VAL A 479 -25.60 7.02 24.40
C VAL A 479 -24.58 7.62 23.43
N LYS A 480 -24.76 8.88 23.05
CA LYS A 480 -23.89 9.57 22.09
C LYS A 480 -23.84 11.06 22.35
N VAL A 481 -22.67 11.69 22.20
CA VAL A 481 -22.50 13.15 22.23
C VAL A 481 -21.97 13.62 20.88
N GLU A 482 -22.64 14.61 20.29
CA GLU A 482 -22.32 15.13 18.96
C GLU A 482 -22.36 16.66 18.96
N TYR A 483 -21.49 17.27 18.13
CA TYR A 483 -21.43 18.71 17.94
C TYR A 483 -21.89 19.08 16.54
N PHE A 484 -22.80 20.05 16.46
CA PHE A 484 -23.39 20.49 15.20
C PHE A 484 -23.27 22.00 15.03
N ASN A 485 -22.96 22.43 13.81
CA ASN A 485 -23.18 23.80 13.40
C ASN A 485 -24.69 24.08 13.36
N LYS A 486 -25.07 25.36 13.42
CA LYS A 486 -26.47 25.78 13.46
C LYS A 486 -27.32 25.23 12.32
N GLU A 487 -26.74 25.14 11.13
CA GLU A 487 -27.40 24.71 9.90
C GLU A 487 -27.60 23.20 9.84
N ASP A 488 -26.78 22.43 10.58
CA ASP A 488 -26.67 20.97 10.47
C ASP A 488 -27.33 20.23 11.64
N VAL A 489 -27.99 20.96 12.56
CA VAL A 489 -28.58 20.36 13.76
C VAL A 489 -29.62 19.29 13.41
N PRO A 490 -29.63 18.14 14.12
CA PRO A 490 -30.53 17.04 13.79
C PRO A 490 -32.00 17.39 14.07
N PHE A 491 -32.25 18.33 14.97
CA PHE A 491 -33.57 18.84 15.32
C PHE A 491 -33.53 20.37 15.52
N PRO A 492 -34.63 21.10 15.27
CA PRO A 492 -34.65 22.55 15.45
C PRO A 492 -34.31 22.97 16.88
N LEU A 493 -33.38 23.92 17.03
CA LEU A 493 -32.87 24.40 18.31
C LEU A 493 -33.96 24.81 19.32
N ASN A 494 -35.09 25.32 18.84
CA ASN A 494 -36.22 25.77 19.65
C ASN A 494 -37.22 24.67 20.02
N LYS A 495 -37.07 23.48 19.45
CA LYS A 495 -37.93 22.31 19.71
C LYS A 495 -37.21 21.24 20.52
N THR A 496 -35.88 21.22 20.46
CA THR A 496 -35.06 20.29 21.24
C THR A 496 -34.98 20.75 22.69
N LYS A 497 -35.34 19.87 23.63
CA LYS A 497 -35.29 20.13 25.06
C LYS A 497 -33.85 20.07 25.59
N PHE A 498 -33.60 20.68 26.73
CA PHE A 498 -32.29 20.69 27.40
C PHE A 498 -32.18 19.60 28.46
N ILE A 499 -30.97 19.11 28.67
CA ILE A 499 -30.57 18.37 29.86
C ILE A 499 -30.61 19.33 31.05
N LEU A 500 -31.18 18.89 32.17
CA LEU A 500 -31.32 19.72 33.36
C LEU A 500 -30.04 19.68 34.19
N GLU A 501 -29.56 18.47 34.48
CA GLU A 501 -28.34 18.23 35.22
C GLU A 501 -27.77 16.85 34.91
N LYS A 502 -26.46 16.71 35.14
CA LYS A 502 -25.79 15.42 35.23
C LYS A 502 -26.15 14.78 36.56
N TYR A 503 -26.52 13.51 36.52
CA TYR A 503 -26.87 12.74 37.70
C TYR A 503 -25.63 11.97 38.17
N ASP A 504 -25.04 12.43 39.27
CA ASP A 504 -23.93 11.76 39.96
C ASP A 504 -24.52 11.01 41.18
N ASP A 505 -24.39 9.68 41.19
CA ASP A 505 -24.87 8.80 42.27
C ASP A 505 -24.13 9.01 43.61
#